data_AF-A0AAW0IMY1-F1
#
_entry.id   AF-A0AAW0IMY1-F1
#
_cell.length_a   1.000
_cell.length_b   1.000
_cell.length_c   1.000
_cell.angle_alpha   90.00
_cell.angle_beta   90.00
_cell.angle_gamma   90.00
#
_symmetry.space_group_name_H-M   'P 1'
#
loop_
_entity.id
_entity.type
_entity.pdbx_description
1 polymer ?
#
loop_
_entity_poly.entity_id
_entity_poly.type
_entity_poly.pdbx_seq_one_letter_code
_entity_poly.pdbx_strand_id
1 'polypeptide(L)'
;MARFLQALLFLVITVGLVSRRVQAWGSPKIVRPFEDISKTYVYVQQALWYAMKEYNKASKDQYNFKVVNILKSQEQITDSLEYYLEVNIARTMCKKSVGENENCLLQQNPKMQKVCN
;
A
#
# COMPACT_ATOMS: atom_id res chain seq x y z
N MET A 1 46.90 -26.56 -0.82
CA MET A 1 45.60 -27.18 -1.15
C MET A 1 44.71 -27.33 0.09
N ALA A 2 45.11 -28.09 1.12
CA ALA A 2 44.28 -28.32 2.33
C ALA A 2 43.89 -27.06 3.13
N ARG A 3 44.79 -26.06 3.24
CA ARG A 3 44.50 -24.80 3.96
C ARG A 3 43.44 -23.93 3.28
N PHE A 4 43.40 -23.91 1.95
CA PHE A 4 42.36 -23.18 1.20
C PHE A 4 41.01 -23.87 1.32
N LEU A 5 40.99 -25.21 1.32
CA LEU A 5 39.77 -26.00 1.51
C LEU A 5 39.18 -25.79 2.92
N GLN A 6 40.03 -25.76 3.96
CA GLN A 6 39.60 -25.45 5.32
C GLN A 6 39.05 -24.02 5.44
N ALA A 7 39.73 -23.02 4.85
CA ALA A 7 39.25 -21.64 4.85
C ALA A 7 37.88 -21.48 4.15
N LEU A 8 37.68 -22.18 3.02
CA LEU A 8 36.41 -22.19 2.30
C LEU A 8 35.29 -22.81 3.15
N LEU A 9 35.57 -23.93 3.82
CA LEU A 9 34.61 -24.59 4.72
C LEU A 9 34.17 -23.68 5.88
N PHE A 10 35.12 -22.99 6.52
CA PHE A 10 34.78 -22.02 7.57
C PHE A 10 33.91 -20.87 7.05
N LEU A 11 34.17 -20.38 5.83
CA LEU A 11 33.39 -19.30 5.23
C LEU A 11 31.96 -19.74 4.85
N VAL A 12 31.78 -20.97 4.38
CA VAL A 12 30.45 -21.54 4.11
C VAL A 12 29.65 -21.72 5.41
N ILE A 13 30.30 -22.17 6.49
CA ILE A 13 29.66 -22.35 7.80
C ILE A 13 29.23 -20.99 8.41
N THR A 14 30.07 -19.96 8.33
CA THR A 14 29.71 -18.63 8.85
C THR A 14 28.59 -17.98 8.03
N VAL A 15 28.61 -18.09 6.69
CA VAL A 15 27.51 -17.62 5.83
C VAL A 15 26.21 -18.40 6.11
N GLY A 16 26.28 -19.71 6.30
CA GLY A 16 25.13 -20.56 6.66
C GLY A 16 24.54 -20.26 8.05
N LEU A 17 25.37 -19.85 9.02
CA LEU A 17 24.92 -19.44 10.34
C LEU A 17 24.28 -18.04 10.33
N VAL A 18 24.79 -17.12 9.52
CA VAL A 18 24.23 -15.77 9.36
C VAL A 18 22.88 -15.81 8.64
N SER A 19 22.72 -16.66 7.63
CA SER A 19 21.45 -16.77 6.87
C SER A 19 20.28 -17.27 7.73
N ARG A 20 20.51 -18.20 8.67
CA ARG A 20 19.47 -18.69 9.60
C ARG A 20 18.96 -17.64 10.59
N ARG A 21 19.80 -16.67 10.99
CA ARG A 21 19.39 -15.62 11.95
C ARG A 21 18.43 -14.60 11.32
N VAL A 22 18.54 -14.36 10.01
CA VAL A 22 17.71 -13.39 9.28
C VAL A 22 16.26 -13.84 9.14
N GLN A 23 16.00 -15.15 9.03
CA GLN A 23 14.65 -15.66 8.75
C GLN A 23 13.68 -15.60 9.94
N ALA A 24 14.16 -15.51 11.19
CA ALA A 24 13.29 -15.53 12.37
C ALA A 24 12.85 -14.15 12.89
N TRP A 25 13.46 -13.06 12.42
CA TRP A 25 13.14 -11.69 12.87
C TRP A 25 12.11 -10.99 11.96
N GLY A 26 11.68 -11.61 10.87
CA GLY A 26 10.95 -10.92 9.79
C GLY A 26 9.44 -11.10 9.74
N SER A 27 8.84 -11.95 10.58
CA SER A 27 7.39 -12.22 10.50
C SER A 27 6.63 -11.31 11.48
N PRO A 28 5.80 -10.36 11.01
CA PRO A 28 5.01 -9.52 11.89
C PRO A 28 4.08 -10.41 12.74
N LYS A 29 4.06 -10.15 14.05
CA LYS A 29 3.17 -10.86 14.97
C LYS A 29 1.75 -10.37 14.73
N ILE A 30 0.93 -11.19 14.08
CA ILE A 30 -0.49 -10.89 13.86
C ILE A 30 -1.25 -11.08 15.19
N VAL A 31 -1.73 -9.98 15.77
CA VAL A 31 -2.57 -9.97 16.98
C VAL A 31 -4.02 -10.22 16.62
N ARG A 32 -4.49 -9.59 15.53
CA ARG A 32 -5.81 -9.82 14.94
C ARG A 32 -5.65 -9.88 13.43
N PRO A 33 -6.09 -10.96 12.76
CA PRO A 33 -6.08 -11.03 11.29
C PRO A 33 -7.05 -9.99 10.69
N PHE A 34 -7.03 -9.83 9.38
CA PHE A 34 -7.98 -8.96 8.69
C PHE A 34 -9.43 -9.31 9.04
N GLU A 35 -10.13 -8.33 9.59
CA GLU A 35 -11.55 -8.38 9.90
C GLU A 35 -12.26 -7.22 9.22
N ASP A 36 -13.49 -7.44 8.77
CA ASP A 36 -14.29 -6.38 8.14
C ASP A 36 -14.59 -5.26 9.14
N ILE A 37 -14.31 -4.03 8.75
CA ILE A 37 -14.58 -2.83 9.55
C ILE A 37 -15.47 -1.89 8.76
N SER A 38 -16.26 -1.06 9.47
CA SER A 38 -17.13 -0.10 8.82
C SER A 38 -16.34 0.83 7.90
N LYS A 39 -16.79 0.94 6.64
CA LYS A 39 -16.25 1.89 5.67
C LYS A 39 -16.35 3.34 6.14
N THR A 40 -17.29 3.67 7.02
CA THR A 40 -17.47 5.03 7.58
C THR A 40 -16.63 5.28 8.83
N TYR A 41 -15.87 4.29 9.29
CA TYR A 41 -15.01 4.46 10.45
C TYR A 41 -13.93 5.51 10.17
N VAL A 42 -13.64 6.35 11.16
CA VAL A 42 -12.80 7.54 10.99
C VAL A 42 -11.39 7.18 10.49
N TYR A 43 -10.79 6.12 11.01
CA TYR A 43 -9.45 5.70 10.59
C TYR A 43 -9.43 5.05 9.20
N VAL A 44 -10.52 4.40 8.79
CA VAL A 44 -10.69 3.94 7.40
C VAL A 44 -10.74 5.14 6.45
N GLN A 45 -11.50 6.18 6.79
CA GLN A 45 -11.59 7.40 5.98
C GLN A 45 -10.24 8.13 5.91
N GLN A 46 -9.51 8.18 7.02
CA GLN A 46 -8.17 8.78 7.07
C GLN A 46 -7.14 7.99 6.24
N ALA A 47 -7.13 6.66 6.37
CA ALA A 47 -6.28 5.79 5.57
C ALA A 47 -6.58 5.93 4.07
N LEU A 48 -7.87 5.98 3.72
CA LEU A 48 -8.31 6.17 2.34
C LEU A 48 -7.88 7.53 1.78
N TRP A 49 -8.05 8.61 2.55
CA TRP A 49 -7.59 9.94 2.15
C TRP A 49 -6.09 9.96 1.86
N TYR A 50 -5.29 9.36 2.76
CA TYR A 50 -3.85 9.27 2.58
C TYR A 50 -3.46 8.44 1.34
N ALA A 51 -4.09 7.27 1.17
CA ALA A 51 -3.85 6.41 0.01
C ALA A 51 -4.19 7.12 -1.32
N MET A 52 -5.29 7.87 -1.37
CA MET A 52 -5.68 8.64 -2.55
C MET A 52 -4.73 9.81 -2.83
N LYS A 53 -4.19 10.45 -1.79
CA LYS A 53 -3.18 11.50 -1.92
C LYS A 53 -1.90 10.95 -2.55
N GLU A 54 -1.39 9.83 -2.04
CA GLU A 54 -0.19 9.19 -2.59
C GLU A 54 -0.44 8.61 -3.99
N TYR A 55 -1.61 8.02 -4.25
CA TYR A 55 -1.98 7.55 -5.59
C TYR A 55 -1.98 8.69 -6.61
N ASN A 56 -2.61 9.83 -6.28
CA ASN A 56 -2.66 10.98 -7.17
C ASN A 56 -1.27 11.59 -7.41
N LYS A 57 -0.41 11.61 -6.39
CA LYS A 57 0.98 12.04 -6.53
C LYS A 57 1.78 11.12 -7.45
N ALA A 58 1.63 9.81 -7.32
CA ALA A 58 2.38 8.81 -8.09
C ALA A 58 1.85 8.57 -9.50
N SER A 59 0.54 8.79 -9.72
CA SER A 59 -0.12 8.57 -11.00
C SER A 59 0.47 9.49 -12.08
N LYS A 60 0.67 8.96 -13.29
CA LYS A 60 1.12 9.73 -14.46
C LYS A 60 0.00 10.51 -15.14
N ASP A 61 -1.24 10.32 -14.71
CA ASP A 61 -2.38 11.04 -15.28
C ASP A 61 -2.29 12.54 -14.97
N GLN A 62 -2.71 13.39 -15.90
CA GLN A 62 -2.71 14.83 -15.70
C GLN A 62 -3.81 15.30 -14.75
N TYR A 63 -4.80 14.44 -14.48
CA TYR A 63 -5.95 14.70 -13.64
C TYR A 63 -5.88 13.92 -12.34
N ASN A 64 -6.49 14.46 -11.29
CA ASN A 64 -6.69 13.74 -10.03
C ASN A 64 -7.80 12.69 -10.16
N PHE A 65 -7.72 11.66 -9.34
CA PHE A 65 -8.74 10.63 -9.14
C PHE A 65 -9.41 10.82 -7.80
N LYS A 66 -10.67 10.40 -7.71
CA LYS A 66 -11.48 10.39 -6.50
C LYS A 66 -12.17 9.04 -6.34
N VAL A 67 -12.39 8.63 -5.10
CA VAL A 67 -13.13 7.42 -4.76
C VAL A 67 -14.59 7.59 -5.15
N VAL A 68 -15.12 6.61 -5.88
CA VAL A 68 -16.54 6.50 -6.23
C VAL A 68 -17.25 5.56 -5.26
N ASN A 69 -16.60 4.45 -4.91
CA ASN A 69 -17.16 3.48 -3.98
C ASN A 69 -16.04 2.73 -3.23
N ILE A 70 -16.32 2.35 -1.99
CA ILE A 70 -15.49 1.45 -1.20
C ILE A 70 -16.14 0.07 -1.28
N LEU A 71 -15.46 -0.87 -1.94
CA LEU A 71 -15.93 -2.25 -2.11
C LEU A 71 -15.66 -3.07 -0.86
N LYS A 72 -14.49 -2.87 -0.25
CA LYS A 72 -14.03 -3.63 0.91
C LYS A 72 -13.19 -2.76 1.83
N SER A 73 -13.39 -2.93 3.14
CA SER A 73 -12.59 -2.28 4.17
C SER A 73 -12.33 -3.27 5.30
N GLN A 74 -11.06 -3.63 5.47
CA GLN A 74 -10.60 -4.53 6.53
C GLN A 74 -9.49 -3.91 7.36
N GLU A 75 -9.43 -4.28 8.63
CA GLU A 75 -8.37 -3.89 9.55
C GLU A 75 -7.66 -5.15 10.08
N GLN A 76 -6.32 -5.11 10.09
CA GLN A 76 -5.47 -6.10 10.74
C GLN A 76 -4.65 -5.41 11.83
N ILE A 77 -4.48 -6.08 12.96
CA ILE A 77 -3.66 -5.60 14.08
C ILE A 77 -2.40 -6.46 14.15
N THR A 78 -1.25 -5.84 13.94
CA THR A 78 0.09 -6.44 14.08
C THR A 78 0.84 -5.73 15.21
N ASP A 79 2.06 -5.27 14.97
CA ASP A 79 2.71 -4.21 15.72
C ASP A 79 2.21 -2.81 15.32
N SER A 80 1.38 -2.73 14.27
CA SER A 80 0.70 -1.52 13.77
C SER A 80 -0.77 -1.80 13.40
N LEU A 81 -1.51 -0.74 13.06
CA LEU A 81 -2.85 -0.85 12.44
C LEU A 81 -2.69 -0.86 10.92
N GLU A 82 -3.11 -1.95 10.30
CA GLU A 82 -3.03 -2.14 8.84
C GLU A 82 -4.44 -2.12 8.24
N TYR A 83 -4.66 -1.26 7.24
CA TYR A 83 -5.93 -1.15 6.54
C TYR A 83 -5.83 -1.73 5.13
N TYR A 84 -6.68 -2.70 4.81
CA TYR A 84 -6.87 -3.19 3.46
C TYR A 84 -8.15 -2.60 2.87
N LEU A 85 -8.00 -1.78 1.84
CA LEU A 85 -9.09 -1.06 1.19
C LEU A 85 -9.14 -1.44 -0.29
N GLU A 86 -10.29 -1.93 -0.72
CA GLU A 86 -10.59 -2.14 -2.15
C GLU A 86 -11.58 -1.06 -2.58
N VAL A 87 -11.18 -0.24 -3.54
CA VAL A 87 -11.91 0.98 -3.88
C VAL A 87 -11.99 1.19 -5.38
N ASN A 88 -13.17 1.57 -5.85
CA ASN A 88 -13.35 2.06 -7.21
C ASN A 88 -13.03 3.55 -7.24
N ILE A 89 -12.13 3.96 -8.14
CA ILE A 89 -11.75 5.35 -8.33
C ILE A 89 -12.12 5.82 -9.73
N ALA A 90 -12.43 7.10 -9.87
CA ALA A 90 -12.69 7.71 -11.16
C ALA A 90 -11.92 9.01 -11.33
N ARG A 91 -11.54 9.27 -12.58
CA ARG A 91 -10.87 10.51 -12.97
C ARG A 91 -11.79 11.71 -12.73
N THR A 92 -11.23 12.78 -12.19
CA THR A 92 -11.89 14.06 -11.97
C THR A 92 -11.67 15.03 -13.13
N MET A 93 -12.37 16.16 -13.13
CA MET A 93 -12.09 17.28 -14.04
C MET A 93 -10.89 18.14 -13.61
N CYS A 94 -10.39 17.95 -12.40
CA CYS A 94 -9.29 18.73 -11.85
C CYS A 94 -7.95 18.22 -12.34
N LYS A 95 -7.19 19.12 -12.96
CA LYS A 95 -5.77 18.87 -13.25
C LYS A 95 -4.98 18.87 -11.95
N LYS A 96 -3.87 18.14 -11.95
CA LYS A 96 -2.85 18.24 -10.90
C LYS A 96 -2.24 19.64 -10.94
N SER A 97 -2.73 20.54 -10.09
CA SER A 97 -2.11 21.84 -9.81
C SER A 97 -1.44 21.79 -8.44
N VAL A 98 -0.70 22.84 -8.08
CA VAL A 98 0.03 22.94 -6.81
C VAL A 98 -0.92 23.03 -5.58
N GLY A 99 -2.24 23.15 -5.78
CA GLY A 99 -3.24 23.17 -4.72
C GLY A 99 -4.14 21.93 -4.72
N GLU A 100 -4.37 21.36 -3.54
CA GLU A 100 -5.40 20.34 -3.33
C GLU A 100 -6.79 20.98 -3.47
N ASN A 101 -7.48 20.69 -4.57
CA ASN A 101 -8.87 21.09 -4.72
C ASN A 101 -9.76 20.03 -4.05
N GLU A 102 -10.22 20.31 -2.83
CA GLU A 102 -11.09 19.38 -2.07
C GLU A 102 -12.44 19.13 -2.78
N ASN A 103 -12.92 20.11 -3.57
CA ASN A 103 -14.20 20.08 -4.26
C ASN A 103 -14.10 19.76 -5.75
N CYS A 104 -13.36 18.70 -6.10
CA CYS A 104 -13.27 18.21 -7.48
C CYS A 104 -14.42 17.28 -7.86
N LEU A 105 -15.10 17.60 -8.96
CA LEU A 105 -16.14 16.77 -9.57
C LEU A 105 -15.55 15.71 -10.49
N LEU A 106 -16.30 14.62 -10.69
CA LEU A 106 -15.95 13.55 -11.63
C LEU A 106 -15.92 14.06 -13.07
N GLN A 107 -15.15 13.40 -13.93
CA GLN A 107 -15.03 13.75 -15.34
C GLN A 107 -16.35 13.53 -16.08
N GLN A 108 -16.88 14.60 -16.67
CA GLN A 108 -18.16 14.56 -17.39
C GLN A 108 -17.99 14.23 -18.87
N ASN A 109 -16.84 14.54 -19.48
CA ASN A 109 -16.59 14.23 -20.88
C ASN A 109 -16.39 12.71 -21.06
N PRO A 110 -17.25 12.00 -21.81
CA PRO A 110 -17.16 10.55 -21.96
C PRO A 110 -15.82 10.07 -22.55
N LYS A 111 -15.21 10.86 -23.45
CA LYS A 111 -13.91 10.53 -24.06
C LYS A 111 -12.74 10.64 -23.08
N MET A 112 -12.96 11.32 -21.95
CA MET A 112 -11.95 11.54 -20.92
C MET A 112 -12.27 10.76 -19.64
N GLN A 113 -13.38 10.03 -19.55
CA GLN A 113 -13.66 9.23 -18.37
C GLN A 113 -12.65 8.10 -18.23
N LYS A 114 -12.25 7.85 -16.98
CA LYS A 114 -11.49 6.67 -16.59
C LYS A 114 -12.02 6.22 -15.25
N VAL A 115 -12.29 4.92 -15.14
CA VAL A 115 -12.66 4.24 -13.90
C VAL A 115 -11.63 3.13 -13.70
N CYS A 116 -11.11 3.02 -12.49
CA CYS A 116 -10.22 1.94 -12.08
C CYS A 116 -10.92 1.17 -10.97
N ASN A 117 -10.90 -0.16 -11.12
CA ASN A 117 -11.36 -1.13 -10.15
C ASN A 117 -10.16 -1.80 -9.51
#